data_AF-A0A401X9J4-F1
#
_entry.id   AF-A0A401X9J4-F1
#
_cell.length_a   1.000
_cell.length_b   1.000
_cell.length_c   1.000
_cell.angle_alpha   90.00
_cell.angle_beta   90.00
_cell.angle_gamma   90.00
#
_symmetry.space_group_name_H-M   'P 1'
#
loop_
_entity.id
_entity.type
_entity.pdbx_description
1 polymer ?
#
loop_
_entity_poly.entity_id
_entity_poly.type
_entity_poly.pdbx_seq_one_letter_code
_entity_poly.pdbx_strand_id
1 'polypeptide(L)' 'MPLSQFTRAAHANGFIFKQNGKWNAYSDKVKAGYCYVKFHPYRDRDGDERFSPQVFFTPKGITRLVKITGQH' A
#
# COMPACT_ATOMS: atom_id res chain seq x y z
N MET A 1 -7.49 -2.57 -14.61
CA MET A 1 -6.06 -2.79 -14.26
C MET A 1 -5.92 -3.99 -13.33
N PRO A 2 -5.11 -5.01 -13.68
CA PRO A 2 -4.78 -6.13 -12.78
C PRO A 2 -4.04 -5.68 -11.52
N LEU A 3 -4.17 -6.44 -10.43
CA LEU A 3 -3.56 -6.11 -9.12
C LEU A 3 -2.03 -5.97 -9.20
N SER A 4 -1.34 -6.86 -9.91
CA SER A 4 0.11 -6.79 -10.09
C SER A 4 0.56 -5.51 -10.79
N GLN A 5 -0.20 -5.04 -11.78
CA GLN A 5 0.04 -3.77 -12.46
C GLN A 5 -0.25 -2.58 -11.53
N PHE A 6 -1.34 -2.64 -10.76
CA PHE A 6 -1.67 -1.62 -9.77
C PHE A 6 -0.56 -1.46 -8.72
N THR A 7 -0.09 -2.57 -8.14
CA THR A 7 0.97 -2.55 -7.14
C THR A 7 2.27 -2.00 -7.71
N ARG A 8 2.64 -2.37 -8.95
CA ARG A 8 3.82 -1.80 -9.64
C ARG A 8 3.68 -0.30 -9.84
N ALA A 9 2.52 0.16 -10.32
CA ALA A 9 2.26 1.58 -10.52
C ALA A 9 2.30 2.36 -9.21
N ALA A 10 1.67 1.84 -8.15
CA ALA A 10 1.67 2.44 -6.83
C ALA A 10 3.09 2.57 -6.27
N HIS A 11 3.92 1.53 -6.43
CA HIS A 11 5.31 1.55 -6.01
C HIS A 11 6.13 2.57 -6.82
N ALA A 12 6.02 2.56 -8.15
CA ALA A 12 6.74 3.46 -9.05
C ALA A 12 6.38 4.94 -8.84
N ASN A 13 5.15 5.24 -8.39
CA ASN A 13 4.66 6.60 -8.16
C ASN A 13 4.74 7.04 -6.69
N GLY A 14 5.50 6.34 -5.85
CA GLY A 14 5.73 6.75 -4.47
C GLY A 14 4.49 6.70 -3.59
N PHE A 15 3.53 5.81 -3.86
CA PHE A 15 2.40 5.57 -2.97
C PHE A 15 2.76 4.58 -1.86
N ILE A 16 3.49 3.53 -2.22
CA ILE A 16 3.88 2.44 -1.33
C ILE A 16 5.36 2.12 -1.48
N PHE A 17 5.93 1.45 -0.48
CA PHE A 17 7.29 0.92 -0.50
C PHE A 17 7.35 -0.42 0.22
N LYS A 18 8.40 -1.22 -0.05
CA LYS A 18 8.66 -2.45 0.70
C LYS A 18 9.61 -2.18 1.87
N GLN A 19 9.22 -2.64 3.05
CA GLN A 19 10.07 -2.69 4.23
C GLN A 19 10.02 -4.12 4.80
N ASN A 20 11.18 -4.77 4.90
CA ASN A 20 11.29 -6.17 5.38
C ASN A 20 10.32 -7.14 4.65
N GLY A 21 10.19 -6.98 3.33
CA GLY A 21 9.30 -7.80 2.50
C GLY A 21 7.80 -7.49 2.62
N LYS A 22 7.39 -6.51 3.44
CA LYS A 22 6.00 -6.09 3.62
C LYS A 22 5.73 -4.74 2.98
N TRP A 23 4.51 -4.52 2.48
CA TRP A 23 4.11 -3.24 1.90
C TRP A 23 3.74 -2.24 2.98
N ASN A 24 4.20 -1.01 2.81
CA ASN A 24 3.87 0.14 3.64
C ASN A 24 3.58 1.35 2.74
N ALA A 25 3.02 2.42 3.31
CA ALA A 25 2.66 3.63 2.58
C ALA A 25 3.48 4.83 3.03
N TYR A 26 3.83 5.71 2.09
CA TYR A 26 4.52 6.96 2.44
C TYR A 26 3.59 7.91 3.22
N SER A 27 4.16 8.58 4.23
CA SER A 27 3.40 9.40 5.18
C SER A 27 2.62 10.54 4.52
N ASP A 28 3.17 11.17 3.49
CA ASP A 28 2.50 12.23 2.72
C ASP A 28 1.24 11.70 2.01
N LYS A 29 1.28 10.46 1.50
CA LYS A 29 0.14 9.81 0.82
C LYS A 29 -0.94 9.39 1.79
N VAL A 30 -0.54 8.98 3.00
CA VAL A 30 -1.46 8.73 4.11
C VAL A 30 -2.14 10.04 4.55
N LYS A 31 -1.37 11.10 4.80
CA LYS A 31 -1.89 12.42 5.18
C LYS A 31 -2.82 13.02 4.13
N ALA A 32 -2.53 12.78 2.84
CA ALA A 32 -3.38 13.22 1.74
C ALA A 32 -4.68 12.40 1.57
N GLY A 33 -4.86 11.33 2.35
CA GLY A 33 -6.04 10.46 2.33
C GLY A 33 -6.10 9.55 1.10
N TYR A 34 -4.96 9.25 0.47
CA TYR A 34 -4.91 8.34 -0.68
C TYR A 34 -4.84 6.87 -0.26
N CYS A 35 -4.19 6.59 0.86
CA CYS A 35 -4.09 5.27 1.43
C CYS A 35 -4.02 5.34 2.96
N TYR A 36 -4.18 4.20 3.60
CA TYR A 36 -3.94 4.05 5.04
C TYR A 36 -3.29 2.69 5.30
N VAL A 37 -2.62 2.57 6.45
CA VAL A 37 -1.95 1.35 6.89
C VAL A 37 -2.71 0.79 8.07
N LYS A 38 -3.10 -0.48 8.01
CA LYS A 38 -3.58 -1.24 9.17
C LYS A 38 -2.56 -2.33 9.49
N PHE A 39 -2.32 -2.52 10.78
CA PHE A 39 -1.48 -3.60 11.27
C PHE A 39 -2.37 -4.80 11.59
N HIS A 40 -2.08 -5.93 10.94
CA HIS A 40 -2.81 -7.17 11.19
C HIS A 40 -1.94 -8.11 12.05
N PRO A 41 -2.47 -8.62 13.17
CA PRO A 41 -1.74 -9.57 14.00
C PRO A 41 -1.56 -10.90 13.25
N TYR A 42 -0.44 -11.57 13.48
CA TYR A 42 -0.18 -12.94 13.06
C TYR A 42 0.75 -13.60 14.09
N ARG A 43 0.69 -14.92 14.22
CA ARG A 43 1.69 -15.67 14.98
C ARG A 43 2.84 -16.06 14.07
N ASP A 44 4.06 -15.83 14.50
CA ASP A 44 5.24 -16.32 13.81
C ASP A 44 5.50 -17.81 14.10
N ARG A 45 6.62 -18.34 13.60
CA ARG A 45 6.97 -19.76 13.75
C ARG A 45 7.23 -20.17 15.20
N ASP A 46 7.64 -19.23 16.04
CA ASP A 46 7.96 -19.44 17.45
C ASP A 46 6.71 -19.26 18.34
N GLY A 47 5.59 -18.83 17.74
CA GLY A 47 4.31 -18.63 18.41
C GLY A 47 4.09 -17.21 18.94
N ASP A 48 5.06 -16.31 18.73
CA ASP A 48 4.99 -14.92 19.17
C ASP A 48 3.98 -14.14 18.34
N GLU A 49 3.24 -13.24 18.99
CA GLU A 49 2.37 -12.29 18.30
C GLU A 49 3.19 -11.20 17.62
N ARG A 50 3.03 -11.09 16.30
CA ARG A 50 3.67 -10.10 15.44
C ARG A 50 2.61 -9.33 14.68
N PHE A 51 2.99 -8.17 14.16
CA PHE A 51 2.11 -7.33 13.37
C PHE A 51 2.68 -7.13 11.96
N SER A 52 1.86 -7.32 10.94
CA SER A 52 2.23 -7.04 9.55
C SER A 52 1.46 -5.81 9.05
N PRO A 53 2.13 -4.81 8.45
CA PRO A 53 1.43 -3.72 7.80
C PRO A 53 0.69 -4.24 6.57
N GLN A 54 -0.51 -3.70 6.36
CA GLN A 54 -1.32 -3.86 5.16
C GLN A 54 -1.74 -2.47 4.67
N VAL A 55 -1.52 -2.19 3.39
CA VAL A 55 -1.88 -0.91 2.79
C VAL A 55 -3.22 -1.03 2.09
N PHE A 56 -4.13 -0.12 2.41
CA PHE A 56 -5.42 0.00 1.78
C PHE A 56 -5.49 1.31 1.00
N PHE A 57 -5.89 1.24 -0.26
CA PHE A 57 -6.13 2.42 -1.07
C PHE A 57 -7.57 2.90 -0.90
N THR A 58 -7.74 4.21 -0.74
CA THR A 58 -9.07 4.82 -0.79
C THR A 58 -9.51 4.98 -2.25
N PRO A 59 -10.82 5.17 -2.53
CA PRO A 59 -11.28 5.52 -3.87
C PRO A 59 -10.54 6.74 -4.44
N LYS A 60 -10.26 7.75 -3.59
CA LYS A 60 -9.46 8.93 -3.95
C LYS A 60 -8.05 8.56 -4.40
N GLY A 61 -7.38 7.65 -3.68
CA GLY A 61 -6.04 7.17 -4.02
C GLY A 61 -6.01 6.37 -5.31
N ILE A 62 -6.99 5.48 -5.53
CA ILE A 62 -7.13 4.71 -6.77
C ILE A 62 -7.29 5.67 -7.96
N THR A 63 -8.24 6.60 -7.88
CA THR A 63 -8.48 7.58 -8.95
C THR A 63 -7.25 8.45 -9.22
N ARG A 64 -6.53 8.88 -8.17
CA ARG A 64 -5.30 9.66 -8.34
C ARG A 64 -4.21 8.85 -9.03
N LEU A 65 -4.01 7.59 -8.64
CA LEU A 65 -3.01 6.73 -9.26
C LEU A 65 -3.34 6.45 -10.71
N VAL A 66 -4.59 6.09 -11.04
CA VAL A 66 -5.04 5.86 -12.43
C VAL A 66 -4.77 7.08 -13.31
N LYS A 67 -5.13 8.28 -12.84
CA LYS A 67 -4.86 9.55 -13.54
C LYS A 67 -3.37 9.77 -13.81
N ILE A 68 -2.50 9.48 -12.85
CA ILE A 68 -1.05 9.64 -13.02
C ILE A 68 -0.48 8.59 -13.99
N THR A 69 -1.04 7.38 -14.00
CA THR A 69 -0.57 6.29 -14.88
C THR A 69 -1.03 6.41 -16.33
N GLY A 70 -1.85 7.41 -16.67
CA GLY A 70 -2.32 7.63 -18.04
C GLY A 70 -3.21 6.50 -18.59
N GLN A 71 -3.76 5.65 -17.73
CA GLN A 71 -4.75 4.65 -18.12
C GLN A 71 -6.10 5.35 -18.32
N HIS A 72 -6.38 5.72 -19.57
CA HIS A 72 -7.72 6.05 -20.05
C HIS A 72 -8.48 4.78 -20.43
#